data_AF-A0A2M6T034-F1
#
_entry.id   AF-A0A2M6T034-F1
#
_cell.length_a   1.000
_cell.length_b   1.000
_cell.length_c   1.000
_cell.angle_alpha   90.00
_cell.angle_beta   90.00
_cell.angle_gamma   90.00
#
_symmetry.space_group_name_H-M   'P 1'
#
loop_
_entity.id
_entity.type
_entity.pdbx_description
1 polymer ?
#
loop_
_entity_poly.entity_id
_entity_poly.type
_entity_poly.pdbx_seq_one_letter_code
_entity_poly.pdbx_strand_id
1 'polypeptide(L)'
;MKELFSNLQVLIFFELILAAFLGALVGLEREYQHKEAGLRTCSLVCLGSALFNIIGREIALGLTRTAGISFDPSRILAAVVMGVGFICAGAIIHRETRVEGLTTAASVWLVAAIGGAVASRFYLVAALATFLSLLILAGLRKFEQKFLGKQ
;
A
#
# COMPACT_ATOMS: atom_id res chain seq x y z
N MET A 1 12.22 21.74 -22.13
CA MET A 1 12.85 20.56 -21.47
C MET A 1 12.93 20.72 -19.95
N LYS A 2 13.42 21.85 -19.40
CA LYS A 2 13.47 22.11 -17.95
C LYS A 2 12.09 22.13 -17.26
N GLU A 3 11.09 22.78 -17.85
CA GLU A 3 9.72 22.80 -17.29
C GLU A 3 9.07 21.41 -17.23
N LEU A 4 9.26 20.58 -18.26
CA LEU A 4 8.75 19.21 -18.30
C LEU A 4 9.34 18.35 -17.18
N PHE A 5 10.64 18.50 -16.92
CA PHE A 5 11.33 17.78 -15.86
C PHE A 5 10.86 18.25 -14.47
N SER A 6 10.65 19.56 -14.29
CA SER A 6 10.10 20.12 -13.06
C SER A 6 8.68 19.61 -12.78
N ASN A 7 7.80 19.59 -13.79
CA ASN A 7 6.44 19.07 -13.64
C ASN A 7 6.42 17.57 -13.28
N LEU A 8 7.34 16.78 -13.84
CA LEU A 8 7.46 15.37 -13.49
C LEU A 8 7.87 15.16 -12.03
N GLN A 9 8.85 15.93 -11.55
CA GLN A 9 9.28 15.86 -10.15
C GLN A 9 8.14 16.25 -9.20
N VAL A 10 7.42 17.34 -9.49
CA VAL A 10 6.26 17.77 -8.68
C VAL A 10 5.21 16.66 -8.58
N LEU A 11 4.92 15.97 -9.69
CA LEU A 11 3.97 14.86 -9.69
C LEU A 11 4.46 13.68 -8.84
N ILE A 12 5.76 13.33 -8.92
CA ILE A 12 6.35 12.25 -8.11
C ILE A 12 6.30 12.61 -6.63
N PHE A 13 6.62 13.85 -6.25
CA PHE A 13 6.48 14.31 -4.86
C PHE A 13 5.04 14.18 -4.38
N PHE A 14 4.08 14.58 -5.21
CA PHE A 14 2.65 14.42 -4.91
C PHE A 14 2.26 12.95 -4.76
N GLU A 15 2.69 12.06 -5.66
CA GLU A 15 2.41 10.62 -5.59
C GLU A 15 2.95 10.00 -4.29
N LEU A 16 4.17 10.35 -3.88
CA LEU A 16 4.77 9.84 -2.64
C LEU A 16 4.06 10.37 -1.39
N ILE A 17 3.73 11.66 -1.35
CA ILE A 17 2.98 12.26 -0.24
C ILE A 17 1.58 11.64 -0.15
N LEU A 18 0.89 11.49 -1.28
CA LEU A 18 -0.44 10.89 -1.32
C LEU A 18 -0.40 9.43 -0.88
N ALA A 19 0.58 8.64 -1.34
CA ALA A 19 0.74 7.25 -0.91
C ALA A 19 0.97 7.16 0.61
N ALA A 20 1.91 7.95 1.14
CA ALA A 20 2.18 8.00 2.58
C ALA A 20 0.91 8.39 3.37
N PHE A 21 0.17 9.40 2.89
CA PHE A 21 -1.07 9.85 3.51
C PHE A 21 -2.17 8.77 3.50
N LEU A 22 -2.44 8.14 2.36
CA LEU A 22 -3.45 7.08 2.27
C LEU A 22 -3.07 5.85 3.12
N GLY A 23 -1.79 5.49 3.16
CA GLY A 23 -1.28 4.45 4.06
C GLY A 23 -1.44 4.82 5.53
N ALA A 24 -1.19 6.09 5.87
CA ALA A 24 -1.39 6.62 7.21
C ALA A 24 -2.85 6.55 7.64
N LEU A 25 -3.83 6.82 6.77
CA LEU A 25 -5.24 6.71 7.12
C LEU A 25 -5.61 5.28 7.58
N VAL A 26 -5.16 4.25 6.87
CA VAL A 26 -5.37 2.85 7.26
C VAL A 26 -4.62 2.53 8.54
N GLY A 27 -3.38 2.99 8.66
CA GLY A 27 -2.54 2.79 9.84
C GLY A 27 -3.08 3.49 11.10
N LEU A 28 -3.75 4.63 10.96
CA LEU A 28 -4.36 5.36 12.07
C LEU A 28 -5.46 4.54 12.73
N GLU A 29 -6.36 3.96 11.93
CA GLU A 29 -7.37 3.04 12.45
C GLU A 29 -6.70 1.82 13.09
N ARG A 30 -5.62 1.29 12.50
CA ARG A 30 -4.91 0.15 13.10
C ARG A 30 -4.29 0.48 14.45
N GLU A 31 -3.66 1.64 14.58
CA GLU A 31 -2.99 2.09 15.80
C GLU A 31 -3.99 2.43 16.90
N TYR A 32 -5.10 3.08 16.53
CA TYR A 32 -6.23 3.32 17.44
C TYR A 32 -6.77 2.02 18.03
N GLN A 33 -6.72 0.93 17.26
CA GLN A 33 -7.17 -0.39 17.68
C GLN A 33 -6.06 -1.26 18.29
N HIS A 34 -4.93 -0.65 18.69
CA HIS A 34 -3.77 -1.29 19.29
C HIS A 34 -3.27 -2.52 18.51
N LYS A 35 -3.29 -2.45 17.17
CA LYS A 35 -2.75 -3.50 16.30
C LYS A 35 -1.27 -3.24 15.99
N GLU A 36 -0.52 -4.32 15.78
CA GLU A 36 0.94 -4.29 15.60
C GLU A 36 1.40 -3.46 14.38
N ALA A 37 0.71 -3.57 13.24
CA ALA A 37 0.95 -2.69 12.09
C ALA A 37 0.09 -1.43 12.18
N GLY A 38 0.60 -0.41 12.88
CA GLY A 38 -0.03 0.90 13.08
C GLY A 38 0.31 1.94 12.01
N LEU A 39 0.25 3.23 12.40
CA LEU A 39 0.42 4.38 11.53
C LEU A 39 1.75 4.34 10.78
N ARG A 40 2.85 4.13 11.50
CA ARG A 40 4.21 4.13 10.94
C ARG A 40 4.38 3.02 9.91
N THR A 41 3.98 1.80 10.26
CA THR A 41 4.15 0.62 9.40
C THR A 41 3.35 0.75 8.11
N CYS A 42 2.06 1.09 8.19
CA CYS A 42 1.23 1.25 7.00
C CYS A 42 1.71 2.40 6.10
N SER A 43 2.11 3.54 6.69
CA SER A 43 2.64 4.68 5.93
C SER A 43 3.90 4.29 5.14
N LEU A 44 4.86 3.62 5.79
CA LEU A 44 6.11 3.19 5.17
C LEU A 44 5.91 2.13 4.09
N VAL A 45 5.02 1.17 4.30
CA VAL A 45 4.71 0.13 3.30
C VAL A 45 4.04 0.75 2.07
N CYS A 46 3.09 1.67 2.26
CA CYS A 46 2.44 2.36 1.15
C CYS A 46 3.44 3.22 0.35
N LEU A 47 4.24 4.01 1.05
CA LEU A 47 5.27 4.87 0.48
C LEU A 47 6.32 4.06 -0.29
N GLY A 48 6.85 2.99 0.32
CA GLY A 48 7.85 2.12 -0.29
C GLY A 48 7.32 1.44 -1.55
N SER A 49 6.09 0.92 -1.51
CA SER A 49 5.42 0.35 -2.67
C SER A 49 5.27 1.37 -3.80
N ALA A 50 4.82 2.59 -3.50
CA ALA A 50 4.70 3.65 -4.48
C ALA A 50 6.07 4.00 -5.09
N LEU A 51 7.10 4.14 -4.27
CA LEU A 51 8.45 4.47 -4.72
C LEU A 51 9.01 3.41 -5.69
N PHE A 52 8.93 2.12 -5.35
CA PHE A 52 9.40 1.06 -6.25
C PHE A 52 8.65 1.05 -7.58
N ASN A 53 7.33 1.20 -7.55
CA ASN A 53 6.52 1.25 -8.77
C ASN A 53 6.81 2.49 -9.63
N ILE A 54 7.05 3.66 -9.01
CA ILE A 54 7.49 4.87 -9.72
C ILE A 54 8.84 4.64 -10.39
N ILE A 55 9.83 4.11 -9.66
CA ILE A 55 11.15 3.76 -10.22
C ILE A 55 10.98 2.85 -11.43
N GLY A 56 10.14 1.83 -11.33
CA GLY A 56 9.88 0.90 -12.43
C GLY A 56 9.24 1.54 -13.65
N ARG A 57 8.24 2.41 -13.44
CA ARG A 57 7.59 3.19 -14.48
C ARG A 57 8.59 4.10 -15.20
N GLU A 58 9.43 4.82 -14.46
CA GLU A 58 10.41 5.75 -15.05
C GLU A 58 11.52 5.00 -15.82
N ILE A 59 11.98 3.85 -15.32
CA ILE A 59 12.92 2.99 -16.06
C ILE A 59 12.30 2.50 -17.37
N ALA A 60 11.05 2.01 -17.33
CA ALA A 60 10.35 1.53 -18.51
C ALA A 60 10.23 2.64 -19.58
N LEU A 61 9.75 3.82 -19.18
CA LEU A 61 9.61 4.97 -20.06
C LEU A 61 10.95 5.44 -20.61
N GLY A 62 12.01 5.43 -19.80
CA GLY A 62 13.37 5.76 -20.21
C GLY A 62 13.88 4.83 -21.31
N LEU A 63 13.83 3.52 -21.09
CA LEU A 63 14.29 2.50 -22.04
C LEU A 63 13.52 2.52 -23.37
N THR A 64 12.20 2.71 -23.31
CA THR A 64 11.38 2.82 -24.52
C THR A 64 11.74 4.07 -25.32
N ARG A 65 12.02 5.20 -24.66
CA ARG A 65 12.38 6.46 -25.33
C ARG A 65 13.80 6.46 -25.92
N THR A 66 14.77 5.84 -25.25
CA THR A 66 16.18 5.93 -25.65
C THR A 66 16.64 4.78 -26.52
N ALA A 67 16.15 3.55 -26.27
CA ALA A 67 16.63 2.34 -26.92
C ALA A 67 15.54 1.62 -27.74
N GLY A 68 14.29 2.10 -27.72
CA GLY A 68 13.16 1.40 -28.34
C GLY A 68 12.84 0.05 -27.70
N ILE A 69 13.38 -0.21 -26.50
CA ILE A 69 13.18 -1.46 -25.77
C ILE A 69 11.88 -1.35 -24.98
N SER A 70 10.98 -2.30 -25.18
CA SER A 70 9.79 -2.47 -24.35
C SER A 70 10.17 -3.21 -23.07
N PHE A 71 10.09 -2.53 -21.93
CA PHE A 71 10.24 -3.13 -20.61
C PHE A 71 8.87 -3.17 -19.93
N ASP A 72 8.51 -4.32 -19.36
CA ASP A 72 7.24 -4.49 -18.68
C ASP A 72 7.34 -4.05 -17.20
N PRO A 73 6.74 -2.91 -16.80
CA PRO A 73 6.78 -2.41 -15.44
C PRO A 73 6.00 -3.30 -14.46
N SER A 74 5.11 -4.18 -14.94
CA SER A 74 4.35 -5.10 -14.09
C SER A 74 5.25 -6.07 -13.30
N ARG A 75 6.47 -6.31 -13.79
CA ARG A 75 7.49 -7.11 -13.09
C ARG A 75 7.90 -6.51 -11.76
N ILE A 76 7.97 -5.19 -11.68
CA ILE A 76 8.32 -4.49 -10.44
C ILE A 76 7.15 -4.51 -9.48
N LEU A 77 5.92 -4.36 -9.97
CA LEU A 77 4.72 -4.57 -9.17
C LEU A 77 4.70 -5.98 -8.57
N ALA A 78 4.95 -7.01 -9.38
CA ALA A 78 5.02 -8.40 -8.91
C ALA A 78 6.11 -8.60 -7.85
N ALA A 79 7.29 -7.99 -8.03
CA ALA A 79 8.38 -8.04 -7.04
C ALA A 79 7.97 -7.38 -5.71
N VAL A 80 7.26 -6.26 -5.76
CA VAL A 80 6.72 -5.60 -4.55
C VAL A 80 5.70 -6.49 -3.85
N VAL A 81 4.76 -7.11 -4.58
CA VAL A 81 3.78 -8.03 -3.99
C VAL A 81 4.48 -9.21 -3.30
N MET A 82 5.49 -9.79 -3.94
CA MET A 82 6.29 -10.86 -3.35
C MET A 82 7.05 -10.40 -2.09
N GLY A 83 7.72 -9.25 -2.14
CA GLY A 83 8.46 -8.70 -1.01
C GLY A 83 7.56 -8.36 0.19
N VAL A 84 6.37 -7.82 -0.05
CA VAL A 84 5.38 -7.55 1.00
C VAL A 84 4.81 -8.85 1.58
N GLY A 85 4.70 -9.90 0.77
CA GLY A 85 4.33 -11.25 1.25
C GLY A 85 5.26 -11.76 2.35
N PHE A 86 6.57 -11.48 2.27
CA PHE A 86 7.53 -11.83 3.32
C PHE A 86 7.25 -11.09 4.64
N ILE A 87 6.94 -9.79 4.58
CA ILE A 87 6.55 -8.99 5.75
C ILE A 87 5.25 -9.53 6.37
N CYS A 88 4.29 -9.91 5.51
CA CYS A 88 3.01 -10.46 5.94
C CYS A 88 3.16 -11.80 6.66
N ALA A 89 4.03 -12.68 6.16
CA ALA A 89 4.33 -13.95 6.82
C ALA A 89 4.93 -13.72 8.22
N GLY A 90 5.83 -12.73 8.37
CA GLY A 90 6.40 -12.36 9.67
C GLY A 90 5.40 -11.77 10.65
N ALA A 91 4.26 -11.23 10.17
CA ALA A 91 3.19 -10.70 11.02
C ALA A 91 2.20 -11.78 11.51
N ILE A 92 2.23 -12.99 10.95
CA ILE A 92 1.32 -14.07 11.34
C ILE A 92 2.00 -14.96 12.38
N ILE A 93 1.47 -14.97 13.60
CA ILE A 93 2.05 -15.72 14.72
C ILE A 93 1.14 -16.90 15.05
N HIS A 94 1.72 -18.09 15.09
CA HIS A 94 1.04 -19.31 15.51
C HIS A 94 1.33 -19.57 17.00
N ARG A 95 0.29 -19.55 17.82
CA ARG A 95 0.31 -20.02 19.22
C ARG A 95 -0.44 -21.34 19.30
N GLU A 96 -0.20 -22.13 20.36
CA GLU A 96 -0.71 -23.50 20.52
C GLU A 96 -2.22 -23.66 20.25
N THR A 97 -3.02 -22.63 20.54
CA THR A 97 -4.48 -22.68 20.40
C THR A 97 -5.05 -21.65 19.42
N ARG A 98 -4.22 -20.77 18.82
CA ARG A 98 -4.72 -19.65 18.01
C ARG A 98 -3.67 -19.11 17.03
N VAL A 99 -4.16 -18.65 15.87
CA VAL A 99 -3.39 -17.83 14.92
C VAL A 99 -3.71 -16.35 15.11
N GLU A 100 -2.68 -15.53 15.25
CA GLU A 100 -2.77 -14.07 15.42
C GLU A 100 -2.15 -13.34 14.23
N GLY A 101 -2.54 -12.08 14.03
CA GLY A 101 -1.93 -11.23 12.99
C GLY A 101 -2.46 -11.39 11.56
N LEU A 102 -3.42 -12.29 11.31
CA LEU A 102 -4.06 -12.48 9.98
C LEU A 102 -4.59 -11.15 9.37
N THR A 103 -5.37 -10.39 10.14
CA THR A 103 -5.90 -9.09 9.67
C THR A 103 -4.80 -8.04 9.52
N THR A 104 -3.76 -8.10 10.36
CA THR A 104 -2.59 -7.22 10.25
C THR A 104 -1.86 -7.47 8.93
N ALA A 105 -1.57 -8.73 8.62
CA ALA A 105 -0.97 -9.16 7.36
C ALA A 105 -1.83 -8.73 6.15
N ALA A 106 -3.14 -8.99 6.19
CA ALA A 106 -4.05 -8.56 5.12
C ALA A 106 -4.08 -7.03 4.94
N SER A 107 -4.05 -6.27 6.04
CA SER A 107 -4.03 -4.80 6.00
C SER A 107 -2.74 -4.28 5.37
N VAL A 108 -1.59 -4.84 5.76
CA VAL A 108 -0.27 -4.48 5.19
C VAL A 108 -0.21 -4.80 3.70
N TRP A 109 -0.72 -5.96 3.30
CA TRP A 109 -0.79 -6.36 1.89
C TRP A 109 -1.65 -5.38 1.05
N LEU A 110 -2.83 -5.02 1.55
CA LEU A 110 -3.71 -4.07 0.87
C LEU A 110 -3.08 -2.67 0.78
N VAL A 111 -2.42 -2.21 1.83
CA VAL A 111 -1.75 -0.89 1.85
C VAL A 111 -0.62 -0.82 0.83
N ALA A 112 0.12 -1.91 0.61
CA ALA A 112 1.09 -1.96 -0.48
C ALA A 112 0.42 -1.81 -1.86
N ALA A 113 -0.73 -2.46 -2.08
CA ALA A 113 -1.48 -2.32 -3.33
C ALA A 113 -1.98 -0.88 -3.54
N ILE A 114 -2.42 -0.19 -2.47
CA ILE A 114 -2.80 1.23 -2.52
C ILE A 114 -1.62 2.09 -3.01
N GLY A 115 -0.41 1.87 -2.49
CA GLY A 115 0.79 2.57 -2.96
C GLY A 115 1.09 2.32 -4.44
N GLY A 116 0.94 1.08 -4.90
CA GLY A 116 1.07 0.72 -6.32
C GLY A 116 0.03 1.41 -7.20
N ALA A 117 -1.22 1.54 -6.73
CA ALA A 117 -2.28 2.25 -7.44
C ALA A 117 -1.98 3.75 -7.56
N VAL A 118 -1.47 4.38 -6.49
CA VAL A 118 -1.02 5.78 -6.53
C VAL A 118 0.12 5.96 -7.54
N ALA A 119 1.13 5.09 -7.53
CA ALA A 119 2.22 5.09 -8.51
C ALA A 119 1.75 4.79 -9.95
N SER A 120 0.61 4.13 -10.12
CA SER A 120 -0.01 3.90 -11.43
C SER A 120 -0.93 5.05 -11.86
N ARG A 121 -0.99 6.14 -11.07
CA ARG A 121 -1.89 7.29 -11.25
C ARG A 121 -3.37 6.96 -11.16
N PHE A 122 -3.73 5.82 -10.56
CA PHE A 122 -5.11 5.43 -10.29
C PHE A 122 -5.59 6.03 -8.98
N TYR A 123 -5.57 7.36 -8.86
CA TYR A 123 -5.81 8.07 -7.60
C TYR A 123 -7.21 7.80 -7.01
N LEU A 124 -8.25 7.77 -7.86
CA LEU A 124 -9.62 7.44 -7.43
C LEU A 124 -9.74 6.01 -6.93
N VAL A 125 -9.06 5.07 -7.59
CA VAL A 125 -9.03 3.65 -7.18
C VAL A 125 -8.30 3.50 -5.86
N ALA A 126 -7.17 4.18 -5.68
CA ALA A 126 -6.42 4.21 -4.43
C ALA A 126 -7.28 4.77 -3.29
N ALA A 127 -7.95 5.91 -3.50
CA ALA A 127 -8.84 6.52 -2.51
C ALA A 127 -10.03 5.60 -2.16
N LEU A 128 -10.66 4.98 -3.16
CA LEU A 128 -11.75 4.02 -2.94
C LEU A 128 -11.27 2.79 -2.17
N ALA A 129 -10.11 2.23 -2.52
CA ALA A 129 -9.53 1.10 -1.81
C ALA A 129 -9.21 1.45 -0.35
N THR A 130 -8.65 2.63 -0.08
CA THR A 130 -8.46 3.15 1.28
C THR A 130 -9.79 3.27 2.01
N PHE A 131 -10.81 3.88 1.40
CA PHE A 131 -12.13 4.02 2.01
C PHE A 131 -12.78 2.67 2.35
N LEU A 132 -12.79 1.73 1.40
CA LEU A 132 -13.31 0.38 1.61
C LEU A 132 -12.53 -0.37 2.68
N SER A 133 -11.21 -0.19 2.73
CA SER A 133 -10.38 -0.78 3.80
C SER A 133 -10.81 -0.28 5.18
N LEU A 134 -11.02 1.03 5.35
CA LEU A 134 -11.49 1.61 6.60
C LEU A 134 -12.89 1.11 6.96
N LEU A 135 -13.78 1.01 5.98
CA LEU A 135 -15.14 0.50 6.17
C LEU A 135 -15.12 -0.96 6.63
N ILE A 136 -14.27 -1.80 6.04
CA ILE A 136 -14.10 -3.20 6.48
C ILE A 136 -13.51 -3.23 7.89
N LEU A 137 -12.43 -2.48 8.15
CA LEU A 137 -11.72 -2.57 9.43
C LEU A 137 -12.50 -2.00 10.61
N ALA A 138 -13.19 -0.88 10.42
CA ALA A 138 -13.98 -0.23 11.47
C ALA A 138 -15.44 -0.70 11.49
N GLY A 139 -16.04 -0.92 10.32
CA GLY A 139 -17.47 -1.24 10.16
C GLY A 139 -17.80 -2.68 10.51
N LEU A 140 -17.08 -3.67 9.98
CA LEU A 140 -17.34 -5.08 10.33
C LEU A 140 -17.06 -5.34 11.81
N ARG A 141 -16.08 -4.66 12.41
CA ARG A 141 -15.83 -4.80 13.84
C ARG A 141 -17.02 -4.36 14.69
N LYS A 142 -17.60 -3.19 14.41
CA LYS A 142 -18.80 -2.73 15.13
C LYS A 142 -19.96 -3.71 14.97
N PHE A 143 -20.06 -4.33 13.79
CA PHE A 143 -21.04 -5.39 13.54
C PHE A 143 -20.76 -6.65 14.36
N GLU A 144 -19.52 -7.14 14.38
CA GLU A 144 -19.13 -8.31 15.18
C GLU A 144 -19.37 -8.11 16.68
N GLN A 145 -19.00 -6.94 17.21
CA GLN A 145 -19.23 -6.62 18.63
C GLN A 145 -20.71 -6.55 18.97
N LYS A 146 -21.54 -6.02 18.05
CA LYS A 146 -22.97 -5.84 18.29
C LYS A 146 -23.78 -7.13 18.11
N PHE A 147 -23.41 -7.99 17.17
CA PHE A 147 -24.23 -9.15 16.77
C PHE A 147 -23.60 -10.51 17.07
N LEU A 148 -22.28 -10.61 17.16
CA LEU A 148 -21.58 -11.89 17.36
C LEU A 148 -20.94 -12.02 18.75
N GLY A 149 -20.95 -10.96 19.57
CA GLY A 149 -20.43 -10.98 20.95
C GLY A 149 -18.95 -11.33 21.08
N LYS A 150 -18.19 -11.30 19.97
CA LYS A 150 -16.74 -11.56 19.97
C LYS A 150 -15.98 -10.27 20.31
N GLN A 151 -15.11 -10.33 21.31
CA GLN A 151 -14.19 -9.25 21.70
C GLN A 151 -12.97 -9.18 20.78
#